data_AF-A0A1X2HE06-F1
#
_entry.id   AF-A0A1X2HE06-F1
#
_cell.length_a   1.000
_cell.length_b   1.000
_cell.length_c   1.000
_cell.angle_alpha   90.00
_cell.angle_beta   90.00
_cell.angle_gamma   90.00
#
_symmetry.space_group_name_H-M   'P 1'
#
loop_
_entity.id
_entity.type
_entity.pdbx_description
1 polymer ?
#
loop_
_entity_poly.entity_id
_entity_poly.type
_entity_poly.pdbx_seq_one_letter_code
_entity_poly.pdbx_strand_id
1 'polypeptide(L)'
;MTRQLVAQCFFEMMLCGKASKIEDRFYAILPQSKYKDKINQVAHWKLNNMVSVKLKLFEIMDTKDKLTLLFLAGCNVVSSFTDQYPLNFDLGNKSTITLHHHARDLHLYYFLQLTAKKYCVIDLPSESDCNDDSFILMKPMMTKACDDLQLNLASSEIKIVCLTYFDESTLNSDAERDASNNCKLYLFGCFEKNKWMLITLKYFNEWSHHYVNNNGTVFNIY
;
A
#
# COMPACT_ATOMS: atom_id res chain seq x y z
N MET A 1 -25.73 3.45 -30.95
CA MET A 1 -25.11 2.64 -29.88
C MET A 1 -24.21 3.57 -29.06
N THR A 2 -24.77 4.21 -28.04
CA THR A 2 -24.06 5.15 -27.17
C THR A 2 -23.23 4.34 -26.16
N ARG A 3 -21.92 4.21 -26.41
CA ARG A 3 -21.00 3.73 -25.39
C ARG A 3 -20.96 4.79 -24.29
N GLN A 4 -21.63 4.54 -23.17
CA GLN A 4 -21.41 5.34 -21.97
C GLN A 4 -19.94 5.17 -21.57
N LEU A 5 -19.22 6.29 -21.52
CA LEU A 5 -17.87 6.33 -20.96
C LEU A 5 -18.02 5.99 -19.47
N VAL A 6 -17.54 4.83 -19.06
CA VAL A 6 -17.38 4.51 -17.63
C VAL A 6 -16.46 5.58 -17.05
N ALA A 7 -16.97 6.33 -16.08
CA ALA A 7 -16.20 7.37 -15.42
C ALA A 7 -15.00 6.71 -14.73
N GLN A 8 -13.79 7.01 -15.20
CA GLN A 8 -12.56 6.55 -14.57
C GLN A 8 -12.36 7.26 -13.24
N CYS A 9 -11.84 6.55 -12.25
CA CYS A 9 -11.56 7.18 -10.97
C CYS A 9 -10.32 8.10 -11.06
N PHE A 10 -10.17 9.00 -10.09
CA PHE A 10 -9.03 9.92 -10.03
C PHE A 10 -7.68 9.19 -10.16
N PHE A 11 -7.50 8.07 -9.46
CA PHE A 11 -6.26 7.28 -9.48
C PHE A 11 -6.01 6.63 -10.83
N GLU A 12 -7.04 6.06 -11.47
CA GLU A 12 -6.92 5.48 -12.81
C GLU A 12 -6.49 6.52 -13.82
N MET A 13 -7.13 7.69 -13.82
CA MET A 13 -6.77 8.77 -14.74
C MET A 13 -5.32 9.23 -14.52
N MET A 14 -4.88 9.35 -13.25
CA MET A 14 -3.53 9.80 -12.92
C MET A 14 -2.46 8.76 -13.27
N LEU A 15 -2.65 7.51 -12.84
CA LEU A 15 -1.65 6.46 -12.92
C LEU A 15 -1.65 5.78 -14.30
N CYS A 16 -2.83 5.52 -14.88
CA CYS A 16 -2.99 4.77 -16.12
C CYS A 16 -3.20 5.67 -17.36
N GLY A 17 -3.29 6.99 -17.18
CA GLY A 17 -3.42 7.94 -18.29
C GLY A 17 -2.34 7.75 -19.35
N LYS A 18 -2.63 8.13 -20.60
CA LYS A 18 -1.69 8.02 -21.75
C LYS A 18 -1.25 9.39 -22.29
N ALA A 19 -1.31 10.44 -21.47
CA ALA A 19 -0.81 11.75 -21.88
C ALA A 19 0.69 11.67 -22.23
N SER A 20 1.10 12.40 -23.26
CA SER A 20 2.47 12.44 -23.76
C SER A 20 3.43 13.01 -22.70
N LYS A 21 2.99 14.06 -21.98
CA LYS A 21 3.69 14.58 -20.81
C LYS A 21 2.97 14.18 -19.52
N ILE A 22 3.76 13.90 -18.48
CA ILE A 22 3.24 13.54 -17.15
C ILE A 22 2.49 14.73 -16.53
N GLU A 23 3.02 15.94 -16.69
CA GLU A 23 2.40 17.18 -16.17
C GLU A 23 1.01 17.45 -16.76
N ASP A 24 0.79 17.13 -18.03
CA ASP A 24 -0.50 17.33 -18.72
C ASP A 24 -1.63 16.55 -18.02
N ARG A 25 -1.31 15.40 -17.40
CA ARG A 25 -2.28 14.64 -16.60
C ARG A 25 -2.77 15.45 -15.42
N PHE A 26 -1.87 16.12 -14.71
CA PHE A 26 -2.25 16.95 -13.55
C PHE A 26 -3.09 18.15 -13.98
N TYR A 27 -2.73 18.82 -15.08
CA TYR A 27 -3.54 19.93 -15.60
C TYR A 27 -4.93 19.48 -16.06
N ALA A 28 -5.08 18.28 -16.61
CA ALA A 28 -6.37 17.75 -17.02
C ALA A 28 -7.23 17.25 -15.83
N ILE A 29 -6.60 16.62 -14.83
CA ILE A 29 -7.31 15.85 -13.80
C ILE A 29 -7.50 16.65 -12.51
N LEU A 30 -6.50 17.44 -12.06
CA LEU A 30 -6.63 18.19 -10.79
C LEU A 30 -7.86 19.11 -10.76
N PRO A 31 -8.22 19.86 -11.83
CA PRO A 31 -9.41 20.73 -11.82
C PRO A 31 -10.72 19.99 -11.55
N GLN A 32 -10.77 18.70 -11.86
CA GLN A 32 -11.94 17.83 -11.69
C GLN A 32 -11.96 17.13 -10.33
N SER A 33 -10.96 17.38 -9.48
CA SER A 33 -10.76 16.71 -8.19
C SER A 33 -10.91 17.69 -7.01
N LYS A 34 -10.94 17.14 -5.80
CA LYS A 34 -10.87 17.94 -4.57
C LYS A 34 -9.52 18.65 -4.36
N TYR A 35 -8.50 18.34 -5.18
CA TYR A 35 -7.16 18.92 -5.15
C TYR A 35 -6.94 20.03 -6.18
N LYS A 36 -8.01 20.60 -6.74
CA LYS A 36 -7.95 21.64 -7.78
C LYS A 36 -7.13 22.87 -7.38
N ASP A 37 -6.99 23.16 -6.08
CA ASP A 37 -6.19 24.27 -5.55
C ASP A 37 -4.67 24.07 -5.77
N LYS A 38 -4.23 22.84 -6.06
CA LYS A 38 -2.82 22.51 -6.30
C LYS A 38 -2.35 22.79 -7.74
N ILE A 39 -3.26 23.12 -8.67
CA ILE A 39 -2.93 23.27 -10.10
C ILE A 39 -1.82 24.30 -10.36
N ASN A 40 -1.82 25.41 -9.62
CA ASN A 40 -0.84 26.49 -9.80
C ASN A 40 0.59 26.08 -9.39
N GLN A 41 0.76 24.92 -8.73
CA GLN A 41 2.06 24.42 -8.30
C GLN A 41 2.64 23.39 -9.27
N VAL A 42 1.84 22.85 -10.21
CA VAL A 42 2.21 21.73 -11.08
C VAL A 42 3.50 22.01 -11.86
N ALA A 43 3.64 23.22 -12.41
CA ALA A 43 4.82 23.64 -13.16
C ALA A 43 6.14 23.55 -12.35
N HIS A 44 6.07 23.62 -11.02
CA HIS A 44 7.24 23.60 -10.14
C HIS A 44 7.64 22.20 -9.68
N TRP A 45 6.80 21.18 -9.88
CA TRP A 45 7.04 19.84 -9.34
C TRP A 45 8.11 19.03 -10.09
N LYS A 46 8.47 19.43 -11.32
CA LYS A 46 9.52 18.79 -12.14
C LYS A 46 9.34 17.27 -12.25
N LEU A 47 8.12 16.83 -12.53
CA LEU A 47 7.76 15.41 -12.60
C LEU A 47 8.31 14.78 -13.88
N ASN A 48 9.24 13.84 -13.73
CA ASN A 48 9.97 13.22 -14.85
C ASN A 48 9.64 11.73 -15.06
N ASN A 49 9.02 11.07 -14.07
CA ASN A 49 8.68 9.65 -14.13
C ASN A 49 7.50 9.31 -13.20
N MET A 50 6.98 8.08 -13.29
CA MET A 50 5.83 7.64 -12.49
C MET A 50 6.12 7.58 -10.98
N VAL A 51 7.37 7.40 -10.57
CA VAL A 51 7.75 7.44 -9.16
C VAL A 51 7.55 8.84 -8.60
N SER A 52 8.03 9.87 -9.30
CA SER A 52 7.83 11.27 -8.92
C SER A 52 6.34 11.65 -8.86
N VAL A 53 5.51 11.11 -9.75
CA VAL A 53 4.04 11.28 -9.71
C VAL A 53 3.47 10.70 -8.42
N LYS A 54 3.77 9.44 -8.10
CA LYS A 54 3.26 8.77 -6.90
C LYS A 54 3.69 9.48 -5.62
N LEU A 55 4.96 9.86 -5.51
CA LEU A 55 5.48 10.62 -4.36
C LEU A 55 4.76 11.97 -4.22
N LYS A 56 4.58 12.70 -5.33
CA LYS A 56 3.85 13.98 -5.31
C LYS A 56 2.38 13.81 -4.93
N LEU A 57 1.73 12.74 -5.37
CA LEU A 57 0.37 12.41 -4.94
C LEU A 57 0.31 12.18 -3.42
N PHE A 58 1.24 11.40 -2.85
CA PHE A 58 1.36 11.21 -1.40
C PHE A 58 1.59 12.50 -0.62
N GLU A 59 2.21 13.52 -1.22
CA GLU A 59 2.39 14.83 -0.58
C GLU A 59 1.10 15.65 -0.52
N ILE A 60 0.30 15.65 -1.60
CA ILE A 60 -0.86 16.54 -1.72
C ILE A 60 -2.18 15.93 -1.26
N MET A 61 -2.26 14.60 -1.18
CA MET A 61 -3.48 13.87 -0.84
C MET A 61 -3.86 13.97 0.64
N ASP A 62 -5.14 13.77 0.94
CA ASP A 62 -5.58 13.49 2.30
C ASP A 62 -5.30 12.04 2.72
N THR A 63 -5.47 11.74 4.01
CA THR A 63 -5.17 10.42 4.58
C THR A 63 -5.88 9.28 3.85
N LYS A 64 -7.15 9.47 3.49
CA LYS A 64 -7.95 8.43 2.82
C LYS A 64 -7.42 8.12 1.44
N ASP A 65 -7.15 9.14 0.63
CA ASP A 65 -6.65 8.95 -0.73
C ASP A 65 -5.22 8.37 -0.73
N LYS A 66 -4.37 8.72 0.24
CA LYS A 66 -3.05 8.09 0.42
C LYS A 66 -3.17 6.59 0.70
N LEU A 67 -4.09 6.19 1.58
CA LEU A 67 -4.35 4.78 1.85
C LEU A 67 -4.86 4.07 0.60
N THR A 68 -5.82 4.66 -0.12
CA THR A 68 -6.31 4.10 -1.38
C THR A 68 -5.18 3.93 -2.40
N LEU A 69 -4.29 4.92 -2.55
CA LEU A 69 -3.13 4.82 -3.44
C LEU A 69 -2.18 3.67 -3.04
N LEU A 70 -1.92 3.51 -1.74
CA LEU A 70 -1.07 2.42 -1.23
C LEU A 70 -1.69 1.06 -1.51
N PHE A 71 -2.98 0.88 -1.24
CA PHE A 71 -3.67 -0.39 -1.48
C PHE A 71 -3.83 -0.70 -2.98
N LEU A 72 -4.03 0.31 -3.84
CA LEU A 72 -3.98 0.12 -5.29
C LEU A 72 -2.58 -0.25 -5.80
N ALA A 73 -1.51 0.14 -5.09
CA ALA A 73 -0.15 -0.25 -5.45
C ALA A 73 0.18 -1.69 -5.03
N GLY A 74 -0.44 -2.20 -3.95
CA GLY A 74 -0.23 -3.56 -3.44
C GLY A 74 -1.28 -4.58 -3.86
N CYS A 75 -2.43 -4.13 -4.33
CA CYS A 75 -3.52 -4.99 -4.76
C CYS A 75 -3.78 -4.88 -6.27
N ASN A 76 -4.00 -6.03 -6.91
CA ASN A 76 -4.33 -6.11 -8.33
C ASN A 76 -5.82 -5.83 -8.62
N VAL A 77 -6.65 -5.65 -7.60
CA VAL A 77 -8.09 -5.48 -7.76
C VAL A 77 -8.46 -4.02 -7.50
N VAL A 78 -8.92 -3.35 -8.56
CA VAL A 78 -9.60 -2.05 -8.46
C VAL A 78 -11.05 -2.33 -8.08
N SER A 79 -11.29 -2.79 -6.86
CA SER A 79 -12.64 -2.83 -6.32
C SER A 79 -13.06 -1.40 -5.99
N SER A 80 -14.32 -1.07 -6.24
CA SER A 80 -14.87 0.19 -5.75
C SER A 80 -14.80 0.15 -4.22
N PHE A 81 -13.83 0.88 -3.64
CA PHE A 81 -13.79 1.14 -2.21
C PHE A 81 -15.08 1.91 -1.86
N THR A 82 -16.10 1.19 -1.40
CA THR A 82 -17.37 1.81 -1.05
C THR A 82 -17.21 2.48 0.31
N ASP A 83 -17.73 3.70 0.44
CA ASP A 83 -17.68 4.49 1.67
C ASP A 83 -18.52 3.92 2.82
N GLN A 84 -19.06 2.71 2.64
CA GLN A 84 -20.03 2.09 3.55
C GLN A 84 -19.37 1.33 4.70
N TYR A 85 -18.08 0.96 4.56
CA TYR A 85 -17.40 0.13 5.55
C TYR A 85 -16.37 0.94 6.35
N PRO A 86 -16.30 0.73 7.67
CA PRO A 86 -15.30 1.38 8.49
C PRO A 86 -13.91 0.88 8.12
N LEU A 87 -12.96 1.82 8.05
CA LEU A 87 -11.58 1.51 7.70
C LEU A 87 -10.80 1.01 8.93
N ASN A 88 -9.84 0.14 8.67
CA ASN A 88 -8.83 -0.32 9.63
C ASN A 88 -7.77 0.75 9.96
N PHE A 89 -8.10 2.02 9.70
CA PHE A 89 -7.20 3.16 9.81
C PHE A 89 -7.95 4.34 10.44
N ASP A 90 -7.21 5.21 11.14
CA ASP A 90 -7.76 6.43 11.72
C ASP A 90 -7.66 7.59 10.71
N LEU A 91 -8.75 7.89 10.01
CA LEU A 91 -8.77 8.98 9.03
C LEU A 91 -8.61 10.38 9.67
N GLY A 92 -8.93 10.52 10.96
CA GLY A 92 -8.75 11.78 11.69
C GLY A 92 -7.28 12.06 12.02
N ASN A 93 -6.44 11.02 12.05
CA ASN A 93 -5.02 11.13 12.34
C ASN A 93 -4.19 11.32 11.06
N LYS A 94 -3.61 12.51 10.89
CA LYS A 94 -2.74 12.81 9.74
C LYS A 94 -1.45 11.98 9.71
N SER A 95 -1.04 11.42 10.85
CA SER A 95 0.13 10.54 10.98
C SER A 95 -0.19 9.08 10.68
N THR A 96 -1.43 8.75 10.32
CA THR A 96 -1.80 7.38 9.92
C THR A 96 -1.01 6.92 8.70
N ILE A 97 -0.75 7.82 7.74
CA ILE A 97 0.15 7.55 6.62
C ILE A 97 0.93 8.80 6.24
N THR A 98 2.24 8.73 6.40
CA THR A 98 3.18 9.83 6.10
C THR A 98 4.29 9.35 5.20
N LEU A 99 4.67 10.20 4.24
CA LEU A 99 5.83 9.96 3.39
C LEU A 99 7.04 10.61 4.05
N HIS A 100 8.05 9.79 4.29
CA HIS A 100 9.34 10.24 4.81
C HIS A 100 10.40 10.09 3.73
N HIS A 101 11.41 10.94 3.82
CA HIS A 101 12.64 10.80 3.07
C HIS A 101 13.78 10.67 4.06
N HIS A 102 14.71 9.78 3.77
CA HIS A 102 15.90 9.56 4.57
C HIS A 102 17.11 9.86 3.69
N ALA A 103 17.79 10.95 4.02
CA ALA A 103 19.06 11.29 3.39
C ALA A 103 20.19 10.67 4.22
N ARG A 104 20.67 9.49 3.84
CA ARG A 104 21.97 8.98 4.29
C ARG A 104 22.80 8.57 3.09
N ASP A 105 24.08 8.93 3.14
CA ASP A 105 25.13 8.37 2.29
C ASP A 105 24.77 8.35 0.79
N LEU A 106 24.45 9.52 0.24
CA LEU A 106 24.22 9.79 -1.20
C LEU A 106 22.96 9.13 -1.82
N HIS A 107 22.26 8.25 -1.10
CA HIS A 107 21.03 7.63 -1.57
C HIS A 107 19.80 8.21 -0.87
N LEU A 108 18.91 8.82 -1.66
CA LEU A 108 17.60 9.26 -1.20
C LEU A 108 16.66 8.06 -1.14
N TYR A 109 16.40 7.56 0.07
CA TYR A 109 15.37 6.55 0.29
C TYR A 109 14.08 7.23 0.74
N TYR A 110 12.98 6.89 0.09
CA TYR A 110 11.65 7.23 0.57
C TYR A 110 11.09 6.03 1.31
N PHE A 111 10.33 6.28 2.37
CA PHE A 111 9.52 5.24 2.99
C PHE A 111 8.18 5.82 3.43
N LEU A 112 7.15 4.99 3.37
CA LEU A 112 5.84 5.30 3.91
C LEU A 112 5.79 4.79 5.34
N GLN A 113 5.51 5.68 6.28
CA GLN A 113 5.21 5.31 7.64
C GLN A 113 3.70 5.11 7.76
N LEU A 114 3.27 3.92 8.15
CA LEU A 114 1.86 3.52 8.20
C LEU A 114 1.47 3.04 9.59
N THR A 115 0.32 3.48 10.09
CA THR A 115 -0.26 3.02 11.37
C THR A 115 -1.66 2.45 11.13
N ALA A 116 -1.81 1.14 11.29
CA ALA A 116 -3.09 0.44 11.21
C ALA A 116 -3.69 0.21 12.61
N LYS A 117 -5.01 0.04 12.69
CA LYS A 117 -5.69 -0.33 13.94
C LYS A 117 -5.45 -1.81 14.27
N LYS A 118 -5.49 -2.68 13.27
CA LYS A 118 -5.33 -4.14 13.39
C LYS A 118 -4.43 -4.69 12.28
N TYR A 119 -3.74 -5.79 12.55
CA TYR A 119 -2.96 -6.52 11.56
C TYR A 119 -2.82 -7.99 11.95
N CYS A 120 -2.57 -8.85 10.97
CA CYS A 120 -2.26 -10.25 11.21
C CYS A 120 -0.76 -10.48 10.98
N VAL A 121 -0.18 -11.45 11.67
CA VAL A 121 1.23 -11.83 11.51
C VAL A 121 1.29 -13.32 11.18
N ILE A 122 2.17 -13.66 10.26
CA ILE A 122 2.53 -15.03 9.96
C ILE A 122 4.05 -15.16 10.11
N ASP A 123 4.45 -16.23 10.77
CA ASP A 123 5.83 -16.69 10.78
C ASP A 123 6.18 -17.28 9.42
N LEU A 124 7.39 -17.00 8.96
CA LEU A 124 7.85 -17.58 7.71
C LEU A 124 7.82 -19.12 7.82
N PRO A 125 7.17 -19.84 6.89
CA PRO A 125 7.13 -21.29 6.95
C PRO A 125 8.56 -21.85 6.87
N SER A 126 8.83 -22.90 7.65
CA SER A 126 10.13 -23.57 7.60
C SER A 126 10.28 -24.31 6.26
N GLU A 127 11.51 -24.45 5.77
CA GLU A 127 11.76 -25.15 4.49
C GLU A 127 11.24 -26.59 4.47
N SER A 128 11.13 -27.24 5.64
CA SER A 128 10.62 -28.60 5.74
C SER A 128 9.09 -28.70 5.68
N ASP A 129 8.37 -27.62 5.95
CA ASP A 129 6.90 -27.64 6.05
C ASP A 129 6.21 -27.24 4.74
N CYS A 130 6.93 -26.64 3.79
CA CYS A 130 6.34 -26.09 2.57
C CYS A 130 6.37 -27.08 1.39
N ASN A 131 5.33 -27.89 1.26
CA ASN A 131 4.95 -28.50 -0.04
C ASN A 131 4.18 -27.50 -0.95
N ASP A 132 4.12 -26.22 -0.57
CA ASP A 132 3.40 -25.18 -1.30
C ASP A 132 4.32 -24.54 -2.35
N ASP A 133 4.04 -24.85 -3.63
CA ASP A 133 4.74 -24.29 -4.79
C ASP A 133 4.79 -22.75 -4.78
N SER A 134 3.82 -22.08 -4.15
CA SER A 134 3.77 -20.62 -4.11
C SER A 134 4.94 -20.03 -3.30
N PHE A 135 5.36 -20.68 -2.22
CA PHE A 135 6.46 -20.20 -1.39
C PHE A 135 7.81 -20.30 -2.12
N ILE A 136 8.02 -21.41 -2.84
CA ILE A 136 9.23 -21.64 -3.64
C ILE A 136 9.38 -20.54 -4.70
N LEU A 137 8.28 -20.15 -5.35
CA LEU A 137 8.27 -19.07 -6.34
C LEU A 137 8.57 -17.69 -5.74
N MET A 138 8.26 -17.48 -4.46
CA MET A 138 8.46 -16.19 -3.79
C MET A 138 9.84 -16.05 -3.15
N LYS A 139 10.50 -17.15 -2.81
CA LYS A 139 11.82 -17.15 -2.17
C LYS A 139 12.83 -16.21 -2.84
N PRO A 140 12.99 -16.17 -4.18
CA PRO A 140 13.93 -15.23 -4.81
C PRO A 140 13.57 -13.76 -4.59
N MET A 141 12.27 -13.42 -4.60
CA MET A 141 11.79 -12.07 -4.32
C MET A 141 12.05 -11.68 -2.86
N MET A 142 11.84 -12.62 -1.93
CA MET A 142 12.07 -12.40 -0.50
C MET A 142 13.55 -12.28 -0.17
N THR A 143 14.42 -13.09 -0.78
CA THR A 143 15.88 -12.94 -0.67
C THR A 143 16.33 -11.56 -1.13
N LYS A 144 15.87 -11.13 -2.32
CA LYS A 144 16.18 -9.79 -2.82
C LYS A 144 15.66 -8.70 -1.88
N ALA A 145 14.44 -8.83 -1.37
CA ALA A 145 13.88 -7.88 -0.41
C ALA A 145 14.70 -7.81 0.89
N CYS A 146 15.21 -8.94 1.38
CA CYS A 146 16.12 -8.99 2.52
C CYS A 146 17.43 -8.26 2.22
N ASP A 147 18.03 -8.49 1.06
CA ASP A 147 19.27 -7.80 0.65
C ASP A 147 19.05 -6.28 0.57
N ASP A 148 17.97 -5.84 -0.09
CA ASP A 148 17.60 -4.43 -0.24
C ASP A 148 17.35 -3.76 1.13
N LEU A 149 16.75 -4.47 2.09
CA LEU A 149 16.46 -3.97 3.43
C LEU A 149 17.60 -4.18 4.44
N GLN A 150 18.67 -4.89 4.06
CA GLN A 150 19.76 -5.33 4.94
C GLN A 150 19.26 -6.19 6.11
N LEU A 151 18.44 -7.18 5.77
CA LEU A 151 17.86 -8.17 6.68
C LEU A 151 18.50 -9.54 6.44
N ASN A 152 18.52 -10.37 7.49
CA ASN A 152 18.97 -11.75 7.37
C ASN A 152 17.74 -12.65 7.17
N LEU A 153 17.59 -13.24 5.99
CA LEU A 153 16.46 -14.14 5.68
C LEU A 153 16.40 -15.36 6.60
N ALA A 154 17.55 -15.84 7.10
CA ALA A 154 17.62 -16.95 8.03
C ALA A 154 17.25 -16.58 9.49
N SER A 155 16.97 -15.30 9.76
CA SER A 155 16.52 -14.87 11.09
C SER A 155 15.06 -15.27 11.30
N SER A 156 14.76 -15.85 12.46
CA SER A 156 13.39 -16.12 12.92
C SER A 156 12.57 -14.85 13.21
N GLU A 157 13.22 -13.68 13.16
CA GLU A 157 12.60 -12.37 13.34
C GLU A 157 11.87 -11.86 12.09
N ILE A 158 12.10 -12.49 10.93
CA ILE A 158 11.42 -12.13 9.69
C ILE A 158 9.98 -12.61 9.74
N LYS A 159 9.05 -11.69 9.50
CA LYS A 159 7.61 -11.93 9.55
C LYS A 159 6.94 -11.47 8.27
N ILE A 160 5.78 -12.06 8.00
CA ILE A 160 4.81 -11.54 7.03
C ILE A 160 3.69 -10.89 7.82
N VAL A 161 3.37 -9.63 7.50
CA VAL A 161 2.26 -8.88 8.09
C VAL A 161 1.18 -8.67 7.04
N CYS A 162 -0.07 -8.97 7.40
CA CYS A 162 -1.23 -8.64 6.58
C CYS A 162 -1.97 -7.45 7.20
N LEU A 163 -2.19 -6.42 6.38
CA LEU A 163 -3.02 -5.26 6.69
C LEU A 163 -4.26 -5.28 5.83
N THR A 164 -5.43 -5.26 6.46
CA THR A 164 -6.71 -5.14 5.76
C THR A 164 -7.05 -3.67 5.55
N TYR A 165 -7.68 -3.33 4.43
CA TYR A 165 -8.19 -1.97 4.20
C TYR A 165 -9.36 -1.65 5.13
N PHE A 166 -10.29 -2.61 5.22
CA PHE A 166 -11.50 -2.53 6.03
C PHE A 166 -11.29 -3.14 7.42
N ASP A 167 -12.05 -2.66 8.40
CA ASP A 167 -12.13 -3.33 9.70
C ASP A 167 -12.97 -4.60 9.58
N GLU A 168 -12.29 -5.73 9.41
CA GLU A 168 -12.93 -7.05 9.20
C GLU A 168 -13.88 -7.45 10.33
N SER A 169 -13.72 -6.89 11.54
CA SER A 169 -14.63 -7.18 12.66
C SER A 169 -16.05 -6.62 12.48
N THR A 170 -16.24 -5.74 11.50
CA THR A 170 -17.54 -5.13 11.18
C THR A 170 -18.25 -5.76 10.00
N LEU A 171 -17.59 -6.72 9.33
CA LEU A 171 -18.13 -7.39 8.14
C LEU A 171 -19.01 -8.56 8.58
N ASN A 172 -20.27 -8.53 8.16
CA ASN A 172 -21.31 -9.45 8.59
C ASN A 172 -21.63 -10.54 7.56
N SER A 173 -21.36 -10.27 6.27
CA SER A 173 -21.66 -11.21 5.18
C SER A 173 -20.41 -11.83 4.56
N ASP A 174 -20.57 -12.99 3.94
CA ASP A 174 -19.48 -13.64 3.21
C ASP A 174 -19.02 -12.82 2.00
N ALA A 175 -19.96 -12.17 1.29
CA ALA A 175 -19.64 -11.30 0.17
C ALA A 175 -18.77 -10.09 0.58
N GLU A 176 -19.01 -9.52 1.76
CA GLU A 176 -18.18 -8.46 2.33
C GLU A 176 -16.77 -8.96 2.67
N ARG A 177 -16.66 -10.17 3.25
CA ARG A 177 -15.37 -10.81 3.56
C ARG A 177 -14.58 -11.12 2.29
N ASP A 178 -15.24 -11.61 1.25
CA ASP A 178 -14.62 -11.86 -0.06
C ASP A 178 -14.14 -10.55 -0.71
N ALA A 179 -14.90 -9.48 -0.61
CA ALA A 179 -14.46 -8.16 -1.07
C ALA A 179 -13.26 -7.65 -0.26
N SER A 180 -13.26 -7.83 1.07
CA SER A 180 -12.14 -7.47 1.95
C SER A 180 -10.87 -8.28 1.68
N ASN A 181 -11.00 -9.56 1.32
CA ASN A 181 -9.87 -10.40 0.94
C ASN A 181 -9.11 -9.84 -0.27
N ASN A 182 -9.84 -9.18 -1.18
CA ASN A 182 -9.27 -8.45 -2.31
C ASN A 182 -8.73 -7.06 -1.94
N CYS A 183 -8.73 -6.66 -0.68
CA CYS A 183 -8.25 -5.36 -0.20
C CYS A 183 -7.25 -5.55 0.95
N LYS A 184 -6.31 -6.49 0.76
CA LYS A 184 -5.23 -6.80 1.70
C LYS A 184 -3.89 -6.32 1.17
N LEU A 185 -3.08 -5.77 2.07
CA LEU A 185 -1.69 -5.43 1.86
C LEU A 185 -0.84 -6.44 2.60
N TYR A 186 0.18 -6.96 1.95
CA TYR A 186 1.11 -7.90 2.58
C TYR A 186 2.50 -7.30 2.64
N LEU A 187 3.06 -7.28 3.85
CA LEU A 187 4.36 -6.72 4.13
C LEU A 187 5.30 -7.86 4.55
N PHE A 188 6.49 -7.86 3.98
CA PHE A 188 7.57 -8.75 4.37
C PHE A 188 8.67 -7.93 5.05
N GLY A 189 9.10 -8.33 6.24
CA GLY A 189 10.05 -7.52 6.98
C GLY A 189 10.35 -7.99 8.39
N CYS A 190 10.88 -7.07 9.19
CA CYS A 190 11.33 -7.31 10.55
C CYS A 190 10.76 -6.24 11.50
N PHE A 191 10.17 -6.68 12.61
CA PHE A 191 9.64 -5.78 13.64
C PHE A 191 10.74 -4.99 14.34
N GLU A 192 11.84 -5.64 14.75
CA GLU A 192 12.91 -5.00 15.52
C GLU A 192 13.53 -3.83 14.75
N LYS A 193 13.81 -4.04 13.45
CA LYS A 193 14.36 -3.00 12.58
C LYS A 193 13.31 -2.04 12.03
N ASN A 194 12.03 -2.38 12.17
CA ASN A 194 10.88 -1.72 11.55
C ASN A 194 11.15 -1.39 10.07
N LYS A 195 11.51 -2.41 9.30
CA LYS A 195 11.72 -2.31 7.85
C LYS A 195 10.83 -3.30 7.15
N TRP A 196 10.01 -2.79 6.23
CA TRP A 196 8.99 -3.57 5.54
C TRP A 196 9.07 -3.30 4.04
N MET A 197 8.85 -4.34 3.25
CA MET A 197 8.67 -4.24 1.81
C MET A 197 7.32 -4.84 1.43
N LEU A 198 6.68 -4.22 0.44
CA LEU A 198 5.42 -4.72 -0.11
C LEU A 198 5.67 -6.01 -0.91
N ILE A 199 4.88 -7.04 -0.64
CA ILE A 199 4.92 -8.30 -1.39
C ILE A 199 3.54 -8.66 -1.93
N THR A 200 3.52 -9.38 -3.06
CA THR A 200 2.28 -9.90 -3.64
C THR A 200 2.12 -11.35 -3.24
N LEU A 201 1.14 -11.63 -2.39
CA LEU A 201 0.77 -12.98 -1.98
C LEU A 201 -0.50 -13.42 -2.67
N LYS A 202 -0.53 -14.66 -3.16
CA LYS A 202 -1.74 -15.21 -3.78
C LYS A 202 -2.68 -15.79 -2.73
N TYR A 203 -2.26 -16.65 -1.82
CA TYR A 203 -3.11 -17.16 -0.73
C TYR A 203 -2.26 -17.71 0.41
N PHE A 204 -2.63 -17.43 1.67
CA PHE A 204 -2.21 -18.20 2.85
C PHE A 204 -3.47 -18.60 3.61
N ASN A 205 -3.59 -19.88 3.95
CA ASN A 205 -4.80 -20.44 4.55
C ASN A 205 -4.90 -20.20 6.07
N GLU A 206 -3.78 -19.91 6.75
CA GLU A 206 -3.75 -19.77 8.21
C GLU A 206 -3.02 -18.49 8.62
N TRP A 207 -3.75 -17.56 9.24
CA TRP A 207 -3.20 -16.32 9.79
C TRP A 207 -3.37 -16.32 11.31
N SER A 208 -2.30 -16.05 12.04
CA SER A 208 -2.41 -15.71 13.45
C SER A 208 -2.95 -14.29 13.56
N HIS A 209 -4.19 -14.17 14.05
CA HIS A 209 -4.82 -12.88 14.30
C HIS A 209 -4.20 -12.24 15.55
N HIS A 210 -3.45 -11.16 15.35
CA HIS A 210 -2.93 -10.37 16.46
C HIS A 210 -3.82 -9.13 16.63
N TYR A 211 -4.63 -9.13 17.68
CA TYR A 211 -5.31 -7.92 18.11
C TYR A 211 -4.31 -7.05 18.86
N VAL A 212 -3.86 -5.98 18.20
CA VAL A 212 -3.11 -4.96 18.90
C VAL A 212 -4.09 -4.11 19.71
N ASN A 213 -4.07 -4.30 21.03
CA ASN A 213 -4.80 -3.47 21.98
C ASN A 213 -4.13 -2.10 22.22
N ASN A 214 -2.95 -1.86 21.64
CA ASN A 214 -2.17 -0.66 21.85
C ASN A 214 -2.04 0.17 20.56
N ASN A 215 -2.67 1.35 20.57
CA ASN A 215 -2.51 2.35 19.52
C ASN A 215 -1.02 2.60 19.22
N GLY A 216 -0.51 2.12 18.08
CA GLY A 216 0.76 2.64 17.56
C GLY A 216 1.82 1.65 17.09
N THR A 217 1.49 0.43 16.67
CA THR A 217 2.46 -0.27 15.81
C THR A 217 2.56 0.50 14.49
N VAL A 218 3.77 0.93 14.18
CA VAL A 218 4.09 1.73 13.00
C VAL A 218 4.93 0.88 12.05
N PHE A 219 4.58 0.88 10.77
CA PHE A 219 5.29 0.16 9.71
C PHE A 219 6.01 1.15 8.80
N ASN A 220 7.35 1.12 8.75
CA ASN A 220 8.11 1.86 7.73
C ASN A 220 8.29 0.98 6.48
N ILE A 221 7.51 1.30 5.45
CA ILE A 221 7.43 0.58 4.17
C ILE A 221 8.36 1.27 3.17
N TYR A 222 9.41 0.58 2.76
CA TYR A 222 10.42 1.06 1.80
C TYR A 222 10.08 0.66 0.36
#